data_AF-A0A967B2C7-F1
#
_entry.id   AF-A0A967B2C7-F1
#
_cell.length_a   1.000
_cell.length_b   1.000
_cell.length_c   1.000
_cell.angle_alpha   90.00
_cell.angle_beta   90.00
_cell.angle_gamma   90.00
#
_symmetry.space_group_name_H-M   'P 1'
#
loop_
_entity.id
_entity.type
_entity.pdbx_description
1 polymer ?
#
loop_
_entity_poly.entity_id
_entity_poly.type
_entity_poly.pdbx_seq_one_letter_code
_entity_poly.pdbx_strand_id
1 'polypeptide(L)'
;MSDVAPQTELTAGEKVDIRRYCWYPLLGNGHGFGFFCDYSNRCSIEYRMNTLSSEEINVVRRMLTTLMSLETGPAASASNLDTDKASVWTHNKDEVAQRIGLFNQQRFELVRFLGVRPGPAWQSTDIRLVV
;
A
#
# COMPACT_ATOMS: atom_id res chain seq x y z
N MET A 1 -26.48 10.08 21.63
CA MET A 1 -25.97 9.35 20.45
C MET A 1 -25.57 10.40 19.43
N SER A 2 -24.28 10.72 19.36
CA SER A 2 -23.75 11.63 18.35
C SER A 2 -23.86 10.97 16.98
N ASP A 3 -24.69 11.55 16.13
CA ASP A 3 -24.88 11.14 14.74
C ASP A 3 -23.55 11.37 14.01
N VAL A 4 -22.83 10.30 13.70
CA VAL A 4 -21.58 10.36 12.94
C VAL A 4 -21.99 10.64 11.50
N ALA A 5 -21.92 11.92 11.09
CA ALA A 5 -22.09 12.30 9.70
C ALA A 5 -21.21 11.38 8.83
N PRO A 6 -21.72 10.87 7.69
CA PRO A 6 -20.92 10.02 6.82
C PRO A 6 -19.64 10.77 6.46
N GLN A 7 -18.47 10.18 6.77
CA GLN A 7 -17.19 10.78 6.43
C GLN A 7 -17.04 10.82 4.91
N THR A 8 -17.32 11.99 4.34
CA THR A 8 -17.27 12.30 2.90
C THR A 8 -15.83 12.45 2.39
N GLU A 9 -14.83 12.46 3.28
CA GLU A 9 -13.42 12.63 2.92
C GLU A 9 -12.53 11.55 3.54
N LEU A 10 -11.39 11.29 2.90
CA LEU A 10 -10.33 10.43 3.42
C LEU A 10 -9.60 11.12 4.58
N THR A 11 -9.40 10.39 5.66
CA THR A 11 -8.60 10.84 6.81
C THR A 11 -7.12 11.00 6.44
N ALA A 12 -6.38 11.78 7.23
CA ALA A 12 -4.95 11.95 7.02
C ALA A 12 -4.19 10.60 7.08
N GLY A 13 -4.61 9.68 7.95
CA GLY A 13 -4.06 8.33 8.05
C GLY A 13 -4.29 7.51 6.78
N GLU A 14 -5.53 7.47 6.29
CA GLU A 14 -5.88 6.76 5.05
C GLU A 14 -5.08 7.30 3.85
N LYS A 15 -4.87 8.63 3.76
CA LYS A 15 -4.03 9.23 2.71
C LYS A 15 -2.57 8.78 2.79
N VAL A 16 -2.03 8.59 4.01
CA VAL A 16 -0.67 8.06 4.20
C VAL A 16 -0.60 6.60 3.75
N ASP A 17 -1.57 5.77 4.13
CA ASP A 17 -1.62 4.37 3.73
C ASP A 17 -1.77 4.19 2.21
N ILE A 18 -2.61 4.99 1.57
CA ILE A 18 -2.76 4.97 0.11
C ILE A 18 -1.42 5.27 -0.57
N ARG A 19 -0.69 6.31 -0.15
CA ARG A 19 0.64 6.62 -0.71
C ARG A 19 1.60 5.45 -0.54
N ARG A 20 1.67 4.90 0.68
CA ARG A 20 2.53 3.77 1.03
C ARG A 20 2.22 2.55 0.16
N TYR A 21 0.96 2.16 0.05
CA TYR A 21 0.54 1.03 -0.77
C TYR A 21 0.73 1.29 -2.27
N CYS A 22 0.66 2.55 -2.73
CA CYS A 22 0.92 2.90 -4.13
C CYS A 22 2.41 3.19 -4.43
N TRP A 23 3.35 2.88 -3.53
CA TRP A 23 4.80 3.12 -3.69
C TRP A 23 5.21 4.58 -3.83
N TYR A 24 4.38 5.49 -3.31
CA TYR A 24 4.72 6.91 -3.21
C TYR A 24 5.46 7.17 -1.90
N PRO A 25 6.53 7.99 -1.92
CA PRO A 25 7.26 8.35 -0.71
C PRO A 25 6.38 9.16 0.25
N LEU A 26 6.78 9.17 1.52
CA LEU A 26 6.15 9.99 2.55
C LEU A 26 6.15 11.47 2.17
N LEU A 27 5.10 12.19 2.58
CA LEU A 27 4.94 13.61 2.30
C LEU A 27 5.76 14.50 3.26
N GLY A 28 5.82 14.11 4.54
CA GLY A 28 6.42 14.91 5.61
C GLY A 28 5.60 16.17 5.98
N ASN A 29 6.05 16.90 7.01
CA ASN A 29 5.43 18.15 7.51
C ASN A 29 5.90 19.42 6.79
N GLY A 30 6.57 19.29 5.65
CA GLY A 30 7.04 20.43 4.87
C GLY A 30 7.25 20.03 3.41
N HIS A 31 7.41 21.03 2.54
CA HIS A 31 7.90 20.82 1.17
C HIS A 31 9.37 20.40 1.24
N GLY A 32 9.63 19.14 1.61
CA GLY A 32 10.97 18.56 1.62
C GLY A 32 11.62 18.77 0.25
N PHE A 33 12.76 19.45 0.28
CA PHE A 33 13.63 19.79 -0.84
C PHE A 33 13.96 18.54 -1.68
N GLY A 34 14.05 18.70 -3.02
CA GLY A 34 14.09 17.65 -4.04
C GLY A 34 15.08 16.50 -3.79
N PHE A 35 14.89 15.35 -4.44
CA PHE A 35 15.70 15.14 -5.65
C PHE A 35 15.14 14.19 -6.72
N PHE A 36 13.94 13.60 -6.58
CA PHE A 36 13.43 12.60 -7.56
C PHE A 36 11.93 12.67 -7.86
N CYS A 37 11.30 13.81 -7.59
CA CYS A 37 9.87 14.01 -7.81
C CYS A 37 9.55 14.09 -9.31
N ASP A 38 9.02 12.99 -9.85
CA ASP A 38 8.04 13.04 -10.94
C ASP A 38 6.82 13.81 -10.42
N TYR A 39 6.89 15.15 -10.53
CA TYR A 39 5.87 16.08 -10.06
C TYR A 39 4.50 15.72 -10.64
N SER A 40 4.46 15.25 -11.90
CA SER A 40 3.26 14.75 -12.56
C SER A 40 2.62 13.57 -11.82
N ASN A 41 3.39 12.51 -11.51
CA ASN A 41 2.82 11.32 -10.84
C ASN A 41 2.39 11.61 -9.40
N ARG A 42 3.08 12.51 -8.68
CA ARG A 42 2.70 12.88 -7.30
C ARG A 42 1.46 13.78 -7.29
N CYS A 43 1.38 14.75 -8.19
CA CYS A 43 0.18 15.60 -8.30
C CYS A 43 -1.06 14.78 -8.68
N SER A 44 -0.93 13.76 -9.54
CA SER A 44 -2.09 12.95 -9.95
C SER A 44 -2.70 12.18 -8.76
N ILE A 45 -1.89 11.57 -7.90
CA ILE A 45 -2.43 10.82 -6.75
C ILE A 45 -3.02 11.74 -5.68
N GLU A 46 -2.38 12.88 -5.40
CA GLU A 46 -2.94 13.86 -4.45
C GLU A 46 -4.25 14.45 -4.97
N TYR A 47 -4.33 14.79 -6.27
CA TYR A 47 -5.57 15.25 -6.87
C TYR A 47 -6.67 14.18 -6.75
N ARG A 48 -6.38 12.93 -7.13
CA ARG A 48 -7.33 11.82 -7.03
C ARG A 48 -7.85 11.66 -5.60
N MET A 49 -6.97 11.55 -4.60
CA MET A 49 -7.37 11.38 -3.20
C MET A 49 -8.25 12.53 -2.65
N ASN A 50 -8.16 13.73 -3.23
CA ASN A 50 -8.96 14.88 -2.81
C ASN A 50 -10.23 15.09 -3.67
N THR A 51 -10.43 14.31 -4.74
CA THR A 51 -11.56 14.46 -5.68
C THR A 51 -12.41 13.18 -5.80
N LEU A 52 -12.22 12.20 -4.92
CA LEU A 52 -13.06 10.99 -4.88
C LEU A 52 -14.47 11.32 -4.40
N SER A 53 -15.47 10.67 -5.00
CA SER A 53 -16.83 10.65 -4.46
C SER A 53 -16.90 9.82 -3.17
N SER A 54 -17.93 10.04 -2.36
CA SER A 54 -18.18 9.26 -1.13
C SER A 54 -18.25 7.76 -1.38
N GLU A 55 -18.72 7.35 -2.57
CA GLU A 55 -18.96 5.96 -2.90
C GLU A 55 -17.64 5.27 -3.26
N GLU A 56 -16.79 5.99 -3.99
CA GLU A 56 -15.43 5.55 -4.28
C GLU A 56 -14.57 5.50 -3.01
N ILE A 57 -14.74 6.45 -2.09
CA ILE A 57 -14.05 6.42 -0.78
C ILE A 57 -14.40 5.13 -0.03
N ASN A 58 -15.66 4.70 -0.04
CA ASN A 58 -16.06 3.44 0.57
C ASN A 58 -15.40 2.21 -0.11
N VAL A 59 -15.20 2.24 -1.44
CA VAL A 59 -14.44 1.20 -2.15
C VAL A 59 -12.98 1.21 -1.70
N VAL A 60 -12.34 2.38 -1.68
CA VAL A 60 -10.94 2.53 -1.25
C VAL A 60 -10.75 2.03 0.18
N ARG A 61 -11.66 2.37 1.10
CA ARG A 61 -11.63 1.89 2.49
C ARG A 61 -11.66 0.36 2.57
N ARG A 62 -12.54 -0.29 1.82
CA ARG A 62 -12.57 -1.77 1.76
C ARG A 62 -11.25 -2.35 1.25
N MET A 63 -10.68 -1.76 0.20
CA MET A 63 -9.38 -2.18 -0.34
C MET A 63 -8.24 -1.98 0.68
N LEU A 64 -8.25 -0.87 1.42
CA LEU A 64 -7.29 -0.61 2.49
C LEU A 64 -7.43 -1.65 3.62
N THR A 65 -8.66 -2.01 4.02
CA THR A 65 -8.88 -3.09 5.01
C THR A 65 -8.30 -4.42 4.56
N THR A 66 -8.49 -4.78 3.29
CA THR A 66 -7.89 -5.99 2.70
C THR A 66 -6.36 -5.91 2.71
N LEU A 67 -5.79 -4.76 2.31
CA LEU A 67 -4.34 -4.56 2.28
C LEU A 67 -3.70 -4.63 3.66
N MET A 68 -4.32 -4.01 4.68
CA MET A 68 -3.87 -4.10 6.07
C MET A 68 -3.84 -5.56 6.56
N SER A 69 -4.84 -6.35 6.18
CA SER A 69 -4.90 -7.78 6.53
C SER A 69 -3.77 -8.58 5.86
N LEU A 70 -3.58 -8.38 4.55
CA LEU A 70 -2.56 -9.09 3.77
C LEU A 70 -1.13 -8.71 4.18
N GLU A 71 -0.91 -7.46 4.59
CA GLU A 71 0.40 -6.97 5.03
C GLU A 71 0.95 -7.72 6.25
N THR A 72 0.08 -8.20 7.14
CA THR A 72 0.50 -8.95 8.34
C THR A 72 0.91 -10.40 8.01
N GLY A 73 0.46 -10.94 6.88
CA GLY A 73 0.66 -12.34 6.50
C GLY A 73 2.13 -12.76 6.44
N PRO A 74 2.99 -12.05 5.68
CA PRO A 74 4.42 -12.36 5.61
C PRO A 74 5.12 -12.35 6.97
N ALA A 75 4.78 -11.40 7.85
CA ALA A 75 5.35 -11.32 9.19
C ALA A 75 4.90 -12.51 10.07
N ALA A 76 3.63 -12.93 9.96
CA ALA A 76 3.13 -14.10 10.66
C ALA A 76 3.79 -15.42 10.18
N SER A 77 4.21 -15.50 8.91
CA SER A 77 4.95 -16.67 8.39
C SER A 77 6.40 -16.74 8.88
N ALA A 78 6.95 -15.67 9.48
CA ALA A 78 8.33 -15.67 9.99
C ALA A 78 8.58 -16.69 11.10
N SER A 79 7.57 -17.01 11.92
CA SER A 79 7.69 -18.01 12.99
C SER A 79 7.88 -19.44 12.48
N ASN A 80 7.58 -19.70 11.21
CA ASN A 80 7.64 -21.03 10.60
C ASN A 80 8.81 -21.19 9.62
N LEU A 81 9.69 -20.17 9.51
CA LEU A 81 10.78 -20.16 8.51
C LEU A 81 11.77 -21.32 8.69
N ASP A 82 12.02 -21.72 9.94
CA ASP A 82 13.03 -22.74 10.28
C ASP A 82 12.46 -24.17 10.38
N THR A 83 11.15 -24.35 10.15
CA THR A 83 10.47 -25.65 10.36
C THR A 83 10.12 -26.32 9.02
N ASP A 84 11.04 -27.13 8.50
CA ASP A 84 10.86 -27.81 7.21
C ASP A 84 9.89 -29.02 7.29
N LYS A 85 9.70 -29.60 8.48
CA LYS A 85 8.72 -30.68 8.71
C LYS A 85 8.26 -30.72 10.17
N ALA A 86 6.96 -30.58 10.40
CA ALA A 86 6.33 -30.82 11.71
C ALA A 86 5.35 -31.99 11.59
N SER A 87 5.78 -33.19 12.00
CA SER A 87 4.96 -34.41 11.97
C SER A 87 4.47 -34.77 10.55
N VAL A 88 3.19 -35.14 10.38
CA VAL A 88 2.55 -35.51 9.09
C VAL A 88 2.32 -34.28 8.19
N TRP A 89 2.44 -33.06 8.72
CA TRP A 89 2.21 -31.82 7.97
C TRP A 89 3.47 -31.40 7.21
N THR A 90 3.32 -31.24 5.89
CA THR A 90 4.35 -30.69 5.01
C THR A 90 4.18 -29.17 4.89
N HIS A 91 5.24 -28.43 5.21
CA HIS A 91 5.25 -26.97 5.05
C HIS A 91 5.23 -26.56 3.57
N ASN A 92 4.48 -25.50 3.25
CA ASN A 92 4.48 -24.91 1.92
C ASN A 92 5.68 -23.96 1.78
N LYS A 93 6.73 -24.44 1.10
CA LYS A 93 7.98 -23.68 0.89
C LYS A 93 7.78 -22.36 0.15
N ASP A 94 6.69 -22.24 -0.62
CA ASP A 94 6.34 -21.06 -1.39
C ASP A 94 5.38 -20.12 -0.64
N GLU A 95 4.99 -20.42 0.60
CA GLU A 95 3.96 -19.68 1.34
C GLU A 95 4.28 -18.18 1.43
N VAL A 96 5.51 -17.83 1.81
CA VAL A 96 5.94 -16.43 1.95
C VAL A 96 5.89 -15.73 0.59
N ALA A 97 6.40 -16.36 -0.47
CA ALA A 97 6.39 -15.81 -1.82
C ALA A 97 4.97 -15.59 -2.34
N GLN A 98 4.06 -16.55 -2.11
CA GLN A 98 2.66 -16.46 -2.47
C GLN A 98 1.94 -15.34 -1.71
N ARG A 99 2.18 -15.19 -0.41
CA ARG A 99 1.61 -14.10 0.41
C ARG A 99 2.08 -12.73 -0.05
N ILE A 100 3.37 -12.58 -0.35
CA ILE A 100 3.93 -11.35 -0.94
C ILE A 100 3.31 -11.08 -2.32
N GLY A 101 3.11 -12.13 -3.13
CA GLY A 101 2.45 -12.05 -4.43
C GLY A 101 1.02 -11.51 -4.33
N LEU A 102 0.20 -12.09 -3.44
CA LEU A 102 -1.17 -11.63 -3.17
C LEU A 102 -1.21 -10.19 -2.67
N PHE A 103 -0.30 -9.82 -1.76
CA PHE A 103 -0.19 -8.45 -1.27
C PHE A 103 0.13 -7.47 -2.41
N ASN A 104 1.13 -7.76 -3.22
CA ASN A 104 1.50 -6.90 -4.35
C ASN A 104 0.40 -6.82 -5.41
N GLN A 105 -0.30 -7.92 -5.70
CA GLN A 105 -1.46 -7.93 -6.59
C GLN A 105 -2.53 -6.95 -6.10
N GLN A 106 -2.89 -7.02 -4.82
CA GLN A 106 -3.91 -6.13 -4.25
C GLN A 106 -3.48 -4.66 -4.29
N ARG A 107 -2.18 -4.38 -4.12
CA ARG A 107 -1.64 -3.02 -4.27
C ARG A 107 -1.77 -2.50 -5.69
N PHE A 108 -1.57 -3.35 -6.70
CA PHE A 108 -1.81 -2.96 -8.10
C PHE A 108 -3.28 -2.71 -8.39
N GLU A 109 -4.19 -3.49 -7.81
CA GLU A 109 -5.63 -3.22 -7.94
C GLU A 109 -5.99 -1.83 -7.39
N LEU A 110 -5.38 -1.41 -6.27
CA LEU A 110 -5.56 -0.06 -5.74
C LEU A 110 -5.04 1.01 -6.71
N VAL A 111 -3.84 0.82 -7.26
CA VAL A 111 -3.26 1.74 -8.25
C VAL A 111 -4.14 1.84 -9.51
N ARG A 112 -4.65 0.70 -10.00
CA ARG A 112 -5.57 0.61 -11.15
C ARG A 112 -6.88 1.34 -10.86
N PHE A 113 -7.47 1.12 -9.69
CA PHE A 113 -8.71 1.76 -9.27
C PHE A 113 -8.56 3.29 -9.19
N LEU A 114 -7.46 3.78 -8.62
CA LEU A 114 -7.16 5.21 -8.54
C LEU A 114 -6.83 5.84 -9.91
N GLY A 115 -6.54 5.02 -10.92
CA GLY A 115 -6.16 5.48 -12.26
C GLY A 115 -4.86 6.28 -12.25
N VAL A 116 -3.93 5.91 -11.38
CA VAL A 116 -2.60 6.54 -11.27
C VAL A 116 -1.51 5.58 -11.71
N ARG A 117 -0.33 6.12 -12.01
CA ARG A 117 0.84 5.28 -12.26
C ARG A 117 1.40 4.75 -10.92
N PRO A 118 1.98 3.53 -10.86
CA PRO A 118 2.72 3.11 -9.67
C PRO A 118 3.82 4.12 -9.32
N GLY A 119 4.01 4.36 -8.02
CA GLY A 119 5.00 5.31 -7.55
C GLY A 119 6.45 4.88 -7.85
N PRO A 120 7.41 5.81 -7.70
CA PRO A 120 8.81 5.60 -8.10
C PRO A 120 9.50 4.45 -7.36
N ALA A 121 9.06 4.13 -6.14
CA ALA A 121 9.63 3.03 -5.36
C ALA A 121 9.21 1.64 -5.86
N TRP A 122 8.31 1.54 -6.84
CA TRP A 122 7.87 0.24 -7.38
C TRP A 122 8.97 -0.49 -8.17
N GLN A 123 9.76 0.24 -8.97
CA GLN A 123 10.84 -0.34 -9.78
C GLN A 123 12.23 -0.24 -9.11
N SER A 124 12.32 0.46 -7.99
CA SER A 124 13.58 0.70 -7.30
C SER A 124 13.91 -0.47 -6.37
N THR A 125 14.50 -1.54 -6.91
CA THR A 125 15.20 -2.56 -6.09
C THR A 125 16.63 -2.11 -5.73
N ASP A 126 17.07 -0.95 -6.21
CA ASP A 126 18.46 -0.51 -6.14
C ASP A 126 18.55 0.85 -5.44
N ILE A 127 19.02 0.89 -4.19
CA ILE A 127 19.48 2.15 -3.57
C ILE A 127 20.88 2.39 -4.13
N ARG A 128 20.97 3.11 -5.25
CA ARG A 128 22.26 3.60 -5.73
C ARG A 128 22.75 4.71 -4.81
N LEU A 129 23.65 4.35 -3.90
CA LEU A 129 24.48 5.32 -3.20
C LEU A 129 25.45 5.92 -4.22
N VAL A 130 25.16 7.13 -4.69
CA VAL A 130 26.16 7.94 -5.41
C VAL A 130 27.01 8.59 -4.33
N VAL A 131 28.23 8.07 -4.17
CA VAL A 131 29.29 8.64 -3.31
C VAL A 131 30.13 9.60 -4.13
#